data_AF-A0A7Y9I7Z2-F1
#
_entry.id   AF-A0A7Y9I7Z2-F1
#
_cell.length_a   1.000
_cell.length_b   1.000
_cell.length_c   1.000
_cell.angle_alpha   90.00
_cell.angle_beta   90.00
_cell.angle_gamma   90.00
#
_symmetry.space_group_name_H-M   'P 1'
#
loop_
_entity.id
_entity.type
_entity.pdbx_description
1 polymer ?
#
loop_
_entity_poly.entity_id
_entity_poly.type
_entity_poly.pdbx_seq_one_letter_code
_entity_poly.pdbx_strand_id
1 'polypeptide(L)'
;MTTSSLRSPGLDHVRTRAGRVALITGRIGAIFVAVLGIVHTGVNTYGLALAGWRPWVEYLTFGLGLSVIAFALAFGAWSVATASRPRWPVAVLVGIGGLLLILQTVAIAVSDPALLVRPLGPGLWSIVGGPALVLEVAVLGASWIGAVRRRPAR
;
A
#
# COMPACT_ATOMS: atom_id res chain seq x y z
N MET A 1 -39.70 -13.96 -33.59
CA MET A 1 -38.24 -13.68 -33.60
C MET A 1 -37.79 -13.49 -32.16
N THR A 2 -37.19 -14.52 -31.57
CA THR A 2 -36.69 -14.53 -30.19
C THR A 2 -35.18 -14.42 -30.25
N THR A 3 -34.63 -13.25 -29.90
CA THR A 3 -33.18 -13.05 -29.79
C THR A 3 -32.71 -13.67 -28.47
N SER A 4 -32.33 -14.96 -28.50
CA SER A 4 -31.60 -15.56 -27.39
C SER A 4 -30.24 -14.88 -27.31
N SER A 5 -30.09 -13.88 -26.45
CA SER A 5 -28.77 -13.33 -26.14
C SER A 5 -27.97 -14.43 -25.44
N LEU A 6 -27.09 -15.09 -26.18
CA LEU A 6 -26.07 -15.97 -25.63
C LEU A 6 -25.10 -15.10 -24.81
N ARG A 7 -25.46 -14.82 -23.56
CA ARG A 7 -24.49 -14.32 -22.57
C ARG A 7 -23.41 -15.38 -22.45
N SER A 8 -22.25 -15.13 -23.04
CA SER A 8 -21.07 -16.00 -22.95
C SER A 8 -20.70 -16.21 -21.48
N PRO A 9 -20.88 -17.42 -20.93
CA PRO A 9 -20.59 -17.70 -19.52
C PRO A 9 -19.12 -17.45 -19.16
N GLY A 10 -18.23 -17.51 -20.16
CA GLY A 10 -16.79 -17.27 -20.01
C GLY A 10 -16.44 -15.82 -19.71
N LEU A 11 -17.18 -14.84 -20.26
CA LEU A 11 -16.90 -13.42 -20.01
C LEU A 11 -17.27 -13.02 -18.57
N ASP A 12 -18.34 -13.59 -18.03
CA ASP A 12 -18.78 -13.35 -16.65
C ASP A 12 -17.82 -14.00 -15.63
N HIS A 13 -17.28 -15.18 -15.93
CA HIS A 13 -16.27 -15.85 -15.09
C HIS A 13 -14.94 -15.08 -15.05
N VAL A 14 -14.47 -14.54 -16.18
CA VAL A 14 -13.24 -13.74 -16.22
C VAL A 14 -13.41 -12.42 -15.47
N ARG A 15 -14.57 -11.77 -15.62
CA ARG A 15 -14.88 -10.49 -14.95
C ARG A 15 -15.00 -10.64 -13.43
N THR A 16 -15.59 -11.74 -12.96
CA THR A 16 -15.71 -12.07 -11.53
C THR A 16 -14.36 -12.46 -10.92
N ARG A 17 -13.53 -13.23 -11.64
CA ARG A 17 -12.18 -13.60 -11.17
C ARG A 17 -11.25 -12.38 -11.07
N ALA A 18 -11.22 -11.53 -12.10
CA ALA A 18 -10.44 -10.29 -12.08
C ALA A 18 -10.91 -9.30 -11.01
N GLY A 19 -12.22 -9.29 -10.69
CA GLY A 19 -12.74 -8.51 -9.56
C GLY A 19 -12.34 -9.05 -8.21
N ARG A 20 -12.33 -10.38 -8.04
CA ARG A 20 -11.91 -11.04 -6.80
C ARG A 20 -10.41 -10.87 -6.54
N VAL A 21 -9.57 -11.00 -7.56
CA VAL A 21 -8.12 -10.77 -7.45
C VAL A 21 -7.83 -9.34 -7.01
N ALA A 22 -8.41 -8.33 -7.68
CA ALA A 22 -8.16 -6.95 -7.32
C ALA A 22 -8.67 -6.56 -5.92
N LEU A 23 -9.78 -7.17 -5.48
CA LEU A 23 -10.29 -7.01 -4.10
C LEU A 23 -9.27 -7.55 -3.08
N ILE A 24 -8.75 -8.76 -3.32
CA ILE A 24 -7.77 -9.40 -2.45
C ILE A 24 -6.48 -8.59 -2.44
N THR A 25 -5.97 -8.19 -3.60
CA THR A 25 -4.76 -7.36 -3.70
C THR A 25 -4.94 -6.06 -2.94
N GLY A 26 -6.01 -5.29 -3.19
CA GLY A 26 -6.26 -4.02 -2.50
C GLY A 26 -6.38 -4.14 -0.97
N ARG A 27 -6.90 -5.26 -0.47
CA ARG A 27 -6.94 -5.56 0.98
C ARG A 27 -5.56 -5.90 1.54
N ILE A 28 -4.76 -6.65 0.79
CA ILE A 28 -3.38 -6.97 1.16
C ILE A 28 -2.57 -5.67 1.30
N GLY A 29 -2.65 -4.77 0.32
CA GLY A 29 -1.95 -3.48 0.40
C GLY A 29 -2.40 -2.61 1.56
N ALA A 30 -3.70 -2.57 1.83
CA ALA A 30 -4.21 -1.88 3.02
C ALA A 30 -3.63 -2.46 4.32
N ILE A 31 -3.52 -3.80 4.43
CA ILE A 31 -2.89 -4.47 5.57
C ILE A 31 -1.41 -4.10 5.67
N PHE A 32 -0.66 -4.13 4.57
CA PHE A 32 0.75 -3.75 4.55
C PHE A 32 0.97 -2.30 4.98
N VAL A 33 0.15 -1.37 4.49
CA VAL A 33 0.22 0.04 4.89
C VAL A 33 -0.16 0.22 6.37
N ALA A 34 -1.10 -0.57 6.91
CA ALA A 34 -1.42 -0.54 8.34
C ALA A 34 -0.26 -1.08 9.20
N VAL A 35 0.32 -2.22 8.81
CA VAL A 35 1.49 -2.81 9.47
C VAL A 35 2.66 -1.83 9.47
N LEU A 36 2.87 -1.11 8.36
CA LEU A 36 3.83 -0.02 8.29
C LEU A 36 3.58 1.03 9.37
N GLY A 37 2.35 1.52 9.51
CA GLY A 37 2.00 2.48 10.56
C GLY A 37 2.31 1.97 11.98
N ILE A 38 2.03 0.69 12.25
CA ILE A 38 2.34 0.04 13.55
C ILE A 38 3.85 0.00 13.80
N VAL A 39 4.61 -0.54 12.85
CA VAL A 39 6.07 -0.67 12.97
C VAL A 39 6.71 0.69 13.16
N HIS A 40 6.27 1.67 12.37
CA HIS A 40 6.80 3.03 12.42
C HIS A 40 6.51 3.71 13.75
N THR A 41 5.31 3.55 14.29
CA THR A 41 4.98 4.03 15.64
C THR A 41 5.87 3.36 16.68
N GLY A 42 6.00 2.03 16.64
CA GLY A 42 6.76 1.26 17.62
C GLY A 42 8.24 1.63 17.66
N VAL A 43 8.91 1.66 16.50
CA VAL A 43 10.33 1.98 16.38
C VAL A 43 10.62 3.41 16.85
N ASN A 44 9.80 4.39 16.44
CA ASN A 44 9.99 5.78 16.84
C ASN A 44 9.69 6.01 18.32
N THR A 45 8.68 5.34 18.88
CA THR A 45 8.36 5.43 20.32
C THR A 45 9.50 4.86 21.17
N TYR A 46 10.04 3.71 20.76
CA TYR A 46 11.18 3.09 21.41
C TYR A 46 12.43 3.99 21.32
N GLY A 47 12.70 4.59 20.16
CA GLY A 47 13.79 5.54 19.97
C GLY A 47 13.68 6.76 20.89
N LEU A 48 12.48 7.35 21.02
CA LEU A 48 12.22 8.46 21.94
C LEU A 48 12.46 8.05 23.41
N ALA A 49 11.98 6.86 23.80
CA ALA A 49 12.16 6.36 25.17
C ALA A 49 13.64 6.20 25.55
N LEU A 50 14.49 5.77 24.61
CA LEU A 50 15.93 5.62 24.82
C LEU A 50 16.69 6.95 24.81
N ALA A 51 16.29 7.90 23.96
CA ALA A 51 16.98 9.19 23.81
C ALA A 51 16.67 10.20 24.92
N GLY A 52 15.67 9.89 25.77
CA GLY A 52 15.02 10.89 26.62
C GLY A 52 14.19 11.85 25.79
N TRP A 53 13.27 12.58 26.41
CA TRP A 53 12.22 13.41 25.75
C TRP A 53 12.70 14.53 24.80
N ARG A 54 14.01 14.65 24.53
CA ARG A 54 14.60 15.71 23.72
C ARG A 54 14.19 15.70 22.23
N PRO A 55 14.19 14.58 21.49
CA PRO A 55 13.82 14.54 20.08
C PRO A 55 12.30 14.35 19.88
N TRP A 56 11.48 15.04 20.68
CA TRP A 56 10.02 14.86 20.65
C TRP A 56 9.38 15.41 19.37
N VAL A 57 9.97 16.45 18.77
CA VAL A 57 9.48 17.05 17.51
C VAL A 57 9.67 16.07 16.36
N GLU A 58 10.84 15.45 16.26
CA GLU A 58 11.15 14.43 15.25
C GLU A 58 10.24 13.22 15.43
N TYR A 59 10.04 12.79 16.69
CA TYR A 59 9.10 11.72 17.01
C TYR A 59 7.67 12.04 16.56
N LEU A 60 7.15 13.25 16.83
CA LEU A 60 5.80 13.61 16.43
C LEU A 60 5.64 13.73 14.91
N THR A 61 6.63 14.30 14.24
CA THR A 61 6.51 14.62 12.81
C THR A 61 6.78 13.39 11.95
N PHE A 62 7.92 12.74 12.20
CA PHE A 62 8.38 11.62 11.40
C PHE A 62 7.95 10.29 11.98
N GLY A 63 7.74 10.15 13.29
CA GLY A 63 7.22 8.91 13.87
C GLY A 63 5.70 8.83 13.84
N LEU A 64 5.06 9.58 14.73
CA LEU A 64 3.62 9.53 14.94
C LEU A 64 2.85 10.08 13.73
N GLY A 65 3.29 11.19 13.16
CA GLY A 65 2.66 11.85 12.01
C GLY A 65 2.60 10.96 10.78
N LEU A 66 3.74 10.37 10.38
CA LEU A 66 3.77 9.39 9.28
C LEU A 66 2.91 8.16 9.56
N SER A 67 2.85 7.71 10.81
CA SER A 67 2.01 6.57 11.19
C SER A 67 0.53 6.87 11.05
N VAL A 68 0.08 8.07 11.45
CA VAL A 68 -1.31 8.52 11.26
C VAL A 68 -1.65 8.60 9.77
N ILE A 69 -0.75 9.12 8.93
CA ILE A 69 -0.94 9.17 7.48
C ILE A 69 -1.06 7.76 6.92
N ALA A 70 -0.17 6.84 7.33
CA ALA A 70 -0.24 5.44 6.92
C ALA A 70 -1.59 4.79 7.30
N PHE A 71 -2.07 4.97 8.54
CA PHE A 71 -3.38 4.46 8.94
C PHE A 71 -4.53 5.05 8.14
N ALA A 72 -4.49 6.35 7.84
CA ALA A 72 -5.51 7.00 7.00
C ALA A 72 -5.53 6.42 5.57
N LEU A 73 -4.34 6.21 4.98
CA LEU A 73 -4.19 5.57 3.66
C LEU A 73 -4.69 4.12 3.68
N ALA A 74 -4.33 3.34 4.71
CA ALA A 74 -4.77 1.97 4.88
C ALA A 74 -6.28 1.86 5.02
N PHE A 75 -6.88 2.71 5.86
CA PHE A 75 -8.33 2.77 6.05
C PHE A 75 -9.05 3.15 4.75
N GLY A 76 -8.53 4.15 4.03
CA GLY A 76 -9.06 4.55 2.72
C GLY A 76 -8.97 3.40 1.71
N ALA A 77 -7.81 2.75 1.61
CA ALA A 77 -7.59 1.63 0.69
C ALA A 77 -8.54 0.46 0.99
N TRP A 78 -8.69 0.10 2.28
CA TRP A 78 -9.60 -0.96 2.71
C TRP A 78 -11.07 -0.64 2.40
N SER A 79 -11.50 0.59 2.69
CA SER A 79 -12.86 1.06 2.46
C SER A 79 -13.20 1.06 0.98
N VAL A 80 -12.31 1.59 0.14
CA VAL A 80 -12.51 1.61 -1.33
C VAL A 80 -12.45 0.21 -1.93
N ALA A 81 -11.51 -0.64 -1.47
CA ALA A 81 -11.43 -2.03 -1.92
C ALA A 81 -12.75 -2.76 -1.63
N THR A 82 -13.37 -2.51 -0.47
CA THR A 82 -14.62 -3.17 -0.07
C THR A 82 -15.85 -2.63 -0.82
N ALA A 83 -15.84 -1.36 -1.24
CA ALA A 83 -17.01 -0.69 -1.83
C ALA A 83 -17.34 -1.07 -3.30
N SER A 84 -16.65 -2.03 -3.94
CA SER A 84 -16.90 -2.45 -5.34
C SER A 84 -16.81 -1.33 -6.40
N ARG A 85 -16.22 -0.19 -6.03
CA ARG A 85 -16.08 1.04 -6.83
C ARG A 85 -14.79 1.02 -7.67
N PRO A 86 -14.55 2.00 -8.58
CA PRO A 86 -13.34 2.02 -9.41
C PRO A 86 -12.07 1.74 -8.60
N ARG A 87 -11.18 0.91 -9.16
CA ARG A 87 -10.05 0.29 -8.45
C ARG A 87 -8.78 1.14 -8.43
N TRP A 88 -8.71 2.17 -9.29
CA TRP A 88 -7.56 3.07 -9.38
C TRP A 88 -7.27 3.86 -8.09
N PRO A 89 -8.24 4.28 -7.25
CA PRO A 89 -7.94 4.98 -6.00
C PRO A 89 -7.22 4.08 -5.00
N VAL A 90 -7.49 2.77 -4.99
CA VAL A 90 -6.76 1.82 -4.12
C VAL A 90 -5.29 1.78 -4.53
N ALA A 91 -5.00 1.68 -5.83
CA ALA A 91 -3.63 1.69 -6.33
C ALA A 91 -2.91 3.01 -6.00
N VAL A 92 -3.61 4.15 -6.04
CA VAL A 92 -3.06 5.44 -5.63
C VAL A 92 -2.75 5.46 -4.13
N LEU A 93 -3.69 5.05 -3.28
CA LEU A 93 -3.51 5.06 -1.82
C LEU A 93 -2.38 4.13 -1.35
N VAL A 94 -2.35 2.90 -1.88
CA VAL A 94 -1.28 1.93 -1.62
C VAL A 94 0.05 2.43 -2.19
N GLY A 95 0.04 3.04 -3.38
CA GLY A 95 1.23 3.60 -4.02
C GLY A 95 1.82 4.79 -3.26
N ILE A 96 1.00 5.65 -2.67
CA ILE A 96 1.48 6.72 -1.78
C ILE A 96 2.15 6.09 -0.55
N GLY A 97 1.58 5.04 0.03
CA GLY A 97 2.20 4.30 1.14
C GLY A 97 3.57 3.73 0.77
N GLY A 98 3.69 3.12 -0.42
CA GLY A 98 4.97 2.61 -0.94
C GLY A 98 5.99 3.72 -1.22
N LEU A 99 5.56 4.85 -1.78
CA LEU A 99 6.42 6.02 -2.03
C LEU A 99 6.98 6.60 -0.73
N LEU A 100 6.15 6.71 0.31
CA LEU A 100 6.60 7.18 1.63
C LEU A 100 7.70 6.29 2.20
N LEU A 101 7.61 4.96 2.02
CA LEU A 101 8.66 4.03 2.43
C LEU A 101 9.96 4.18 1.64
N ILE A 102 9.87 4.41 0.33
CA ILE A 102 11.06 4.65 -0.49
C ILE A 102 11.75 5.94 -0.03
N LEU A 103 11.00 7.03 0.13
CA LEU A 103 11.52 8.31 0.59
C LEU A 103 12.14 8.19 1.99
N GLN A 104 11.51 7.43 2.90
CA GLN A 104 12.06 7.14 4.22
C GLN A 104 13.38 6.36 4.12
N THR A 105 13.46 5.35 3.25
CA THR A 105 14.70 4.58 3.03
C THR A 105 15.83 5.48 2.56
N VAL A 106 15.53 6.37 1.59
CA VAL A 106 16.50 7.36 1.09
C VAL A 106 16.91 8.32 2.20
N ALA A 107 15.98 8.85 2.97
CA ALA A 107 16.28 9.74 4.08
C ALA A 107 17.21 9.07 5.11
N ILE A 108 16.96 7.81 5.46
CA ILE A 108 17.81 7.03 6.36
C ILE A 108 19.20 6.81 5.74
N ALA A 109 19.27 6.43 4.47
CA ALA A 109 20.53 6.19 3.77
C ALA A 109 21.43 7.44 3.75
N VAL A 110 20.84 8.64 3.64
CA VAL A 110 21.57 9.92 3.64
C VAL A 110 21.96 10.37 5.04
N SER A 111 21.07 10.20 6.03
CA SER A 111 21.25 10.78 7.37
C SER A 111 22.06 9.89 8.33
N ASP A 112 21.75 8.59 8.38
CA ASP A 112 22.45 7.61 9.21
C ASP A 112 22.32 6.21 8.59
N PRO A 113 23.21 5.85 7.65
CA PRO A 113 23.12 4.59 6.90
C PRO A 113 23.28 3.35 7.78
N ALA A 114 23.84 3.47 9.00
CA ALA A 114 23.93 2.35 9.93
C ALA A 114 22.54 1.86 10.37
N LEU A 115 21.51 2.73 10.33
CA LEU A 115 20.13 2.37 10.64
C LEU A 115 19.48 1.47 9.56
N LEU A 116 20.08 1.33 8.37
CA LEU A 116 19.61 0.42 7.32
C LEU A 116 19.78 -1.06 7.67
N VAL A 117 20.84 -1.37 8.44
CA VAL A 117 21.25 -2.73 8.77
C VAL A 117 21.13 -3.05 10.26
N ARG A 118 20.81 -2.06 11.10
CA ARG A 118 20.58 -2.29 12.53
C ARG A 118 19.39 -3.23 12.75
N PRO A 119 19.55 -4.31 13.54
CA PRO A 119 18.44 -5.15 13.95
C PRO A 119 17.36 -4.29 14.62
N LEU A 120 16.10 -4.44 14.19
CA LEU A 120 14.94 -3.67 14.67
C LEU A 120 14.97 -2.16 14.35
N GLY A 121 15.92 -1.70 13.54
CA GLY A 121 15.96 -0.33 13.03
C GLY A 121 14.91 -0.07 11.94
N PRO A 122 14.51 1.19 11.71
CA PRO A 122 13.47 1.55 10.73
C PRO A 122 13.89 1.22 9.28
N GLY A 123 15.20 1.10 9.02
CA GLY A 123 15.72 0.86 7.68
C GLY A 123 15.47 -0.55 7.13
N LEU A 124 15.59 -1.60 7.96
CA LEU A 124 15.29 -2.98 7.52
C LEU A 124 13.85 -3.15 7.04
N TRP A 125 12.90 -2.54 7.76
CA TRP A 125 11.49 -2.56 7.40
C TRP A 125 11.19 -1.79 6.12
N SER A 126 11.91 -0.69 5.89
CA SER A 126 11.74 0.13 4.70
C SER A 126 12.31 -0.56 3.44
N ILE A 127 13.41 -1.29 3.59
CA ILE A 127 14.03 -2.10 2.51
C ILE A 127 13.14 -3.26 2.08
N VAL A 128 12.40 -3.89 3.00
CA VAL A 128 11.49 -5.00 2.67
C VAL A 128 10.11 -4.49 2.24
N GLY A 129 9.54 -3.54 2.99
CA GLY A 129 8.18 -3.04 2.77
C GLY A 129 8.03 -2.17 1.53
N GLY A 130 9.03 -1.34 1.21
CA GLY A 130 8.99 -0.43 0.05
C GLY A 130 8.85 -1.19 -1.28
N PRO A 131 9.75 -2.13 -1.60
CA PRO A 131 9.66 -2.96 -2.80
C PRO A 131 8.39 -3.83 -2.85
N ALA A 132 7.92 -4.34 -1.72
CA ALA A 132 6.69 -5.15 -1.66
C ALA A 132 5.46 -4.33 -2.08
N LEU A 133 5.34 -3.08 -1.61
CA LEU A 133 4.24 -2.19 -1.98
C LEU A 133 4.33 -1.71 -3.43
N VAL A 134 5.54 -1.47 -3.95
CA VAL A 134 5.74 -1.15 -5.38
C VAL A 134 5.32 -2.31 -6.28
N LEU A 135 5.70 -3.53 -5.91
CA LEU A 135 5.31 -4.73 -6.65
C LEU A 135 3.78 -4.89 -6.65
N GLU A 136 3.13 -4.61 -5.53
CA GLU A 136 1.68 -4.67 -5.41
C GLU A 136 0.97 -3.64 -6.30
N VAL A 137 1.48 -2.40 -6.34
CA VAL A 137 0.98 -1.36 -7.24
C VAL A 137 1.16 -1.77 -8.70
N ALA A 138 2.28 -2.39 -9.05
CA ALA A 138 2.52 -2.90 -10.39
C ALA A 138 1.54 -4.01 -10.77
N VAL A 139 1.23 -4.93 -9.85
CA VAL A 139 0.22 -5.99 -10.04
C VAL A 139 -1.18 -5.39 -10.21
N LEU A 140 -1.56 -4.41 -9.36
CA LEU A 140 -2.82 -3.68 -9.48
C LEU A 140 -2.92 -2.95 -10.83
N GLY A 141 -1.87 -2.26 -11.25
CA GLY A 141 -1.78 -1.56 -12.53
C GLY A 141 -1.88 -2.49 -13.74
N ALA A 142 -1.14 -3.60 -13.74
CA ALA A 142 -1.20 -4.61 -14.80
C ALA A 142 -2.59 -5.24 -14.93
N SER A 143 -3.25 -5.53 -13.79
CA SER A 143 -4.62 -6.06 -13.77
C SER A 143 -5.64 -5.07 -14.36
N TRP A 144 -5.40 -3.77 -14.18
CA TRP A 144 -6.25 -2.70 -14.71
C TRP A 144 -6.06 -2.52 -16.22
N ILE A 145 -4.81 -2.44 -16.70
CA ILE A 145 -4.50 -2.34 -18.14
C ILE A 145 -5.08 -3.54 -18.90
N GLY A 146 -4.93 -4.75 -18.34
CA GLY A 146 -5.51 -5.97 -18.91
C GLY A 146 -7.04 -5.93 -18.97
N ALA A 147 -7.71 -5.28 -18.03
CA ALA A 147 -9.17 -5.12 -18.04
C ALA A 147 -9.64 -4.02 -19.01
N VAL A 148 -8.87 -2.95 -19.20
CA VAL A 148 -9.17 -1.86 -20.14
C VAL A 148 -9.02 -2.34 -21.59
N ARG A 149 -7.94 -3.06 -21.91
CA ARG A 149 -7.70 -3.60 -23.27
C ARG A 149 -8.74 -4.62 -23.74
N ARG A 150 -9.46 -5.27 -22.81
CA ARG A 150 -10.50 -6.27 -23.12
C ARG A 150 -11.89 -5.67 -23.28
N ARG A 151 -12.06 -4.34 -23.17
CA ARG A 151 -13.34 -3.70 -23.52
C ARG A 151 -13.45 -3.65 -25.05
N PRO A 152 -14.44 -4.32 -25.67
CA PRO A 152 -14.67 -4.16 -27.09
C PRO A 152 -14.96 -2.69 -27.37
N ALA A 153 -14.32 -2.15 -28.41
CA ALA A 153 -14.64 -0.83 -28.94
C ALA A 153 -16.15 -0.81 -29.24
N ARG A 154 -16.84 0.18 -28.69
CA ARG A 154 -18.25 0.41 -28.97
C ARG A 154 -18.40 1.06 -30.33
#